data_AF-A0A258SGQ9-F1
#
_entry.id   AF-A0A258SGQ9-F1
#
_cell.length_a   1.000
_cell.length_b   1.000
_cell.length_c   1.000
_cell.angle_alpha   90.00
_cell.angle_beta   90.00
_cell.angle_gamma   90.00
#
_symmetry.space_group_name_H-M   'P 1'
#
loop_
_entity.id
_entity.type
_entity.pdbx_description
1 polymer ?
#
loop_
_entity_poly.entity_id
_entity_poly.type
_entity_poly.pdbx_seq_one_letter_code
_entity_poly.pdbx_strand_id
1 'polypeptide(L)'
;MTEASSWTGELSPDLDQLMAFDAMRAFLEAYWERGSKSDDELAILLGSLNRSGAFGGPLDPAMWQDWKDAVAKVRQAGGDAAHDPLV
;
A
#
# COMPACT_ATOMS: atom_id res chain seq x y z
N MET A 1 16.21 -30.26 7.66
CA MET A 1 15.96 -29.57 6.39
C MET A 1 14.55 -29.04 6.48
N THR A 2 14.41 -27.77 6.86
CA THR A 2 13.11 -27.10 6.92
C THR A 2 12.84 -26.61 5.51
N GLU A 3 11.82 -27.14 4.85
CA GLU A 3 11.39 -26.61 3.57
C GLU A 3 11.03 -25.14 3.78
N ALA A 4 11.70 -24.25 3.06
CA ALA A 4 11.30 -22.87 2.98
C ALA A 4 9.92 -22.87 2.32
N SER A 5 8.87 -22.64 3.12
CA SER A 5 7.52 -22.42 2.59
C SER A 5 7.66 -21.43 1.45
N SER A 6 7.37 -21.87 0.23
CA SER A 6 7.29 -21.04 -0.96
C SER A 6 6.11 -20.09 -0.74
N TRP A 7 6.37 -18.99 -0.05
CA TRP A 7 5.44 -17.88 0.04
C TRP A 7 5.22 -17.39 -1.38
N THR A 8 4.03 -17.60 -1.92
CA THR A 8 3.72 -17.22 -3.30
C THR A 8 3.43 -15.73 -3.41
N GLY A 9 3.09 -15.05 -2.29
CA GLY A 9 2.92 -13.59 -2.24
C GLY A 9 1.95 -13.01 -3.27
N GLU A 10 1.10 -13.85 -3.90
CA GLU A 10 0.28 -13.42 -5.03
C GLU A 10 -0.71 -12.37 -4.57
N LEU A 11 -0.49 -11.14 -5.05
CA LEU A 11 -1.48 -10.07 -4.97
C LEU A 11 -2.72 -10.53 -5.75
N SER A 12 -3.90 -10.42 -5.15
CA SER A 12 -5.15 -10.79 -5.82
C SER A 12 -5.20 -10.13 -7.21
N PRO A 13 -5.37 -10.91 -8.29
CA PRO A 13 -5.25 -10.41 -9.67
C PRO A 13 -6.32 -9.36 -10.03
N ASP A 14 -7.37 -9.27 -9.22
CA ASP A 14 -8.52 -8.40 -9.42
C ASP A 14 -8.41 -7.05 -8.66
N LEU A 15 -7.30 -6.76 -8.01
CA LEU A 15 -7.10 -5.47 -7.34
C LEU A 15 -6.65 -4.38 -8.31
N ASP A 16 -7.52 -3.40 -8.56
CA ASP A 16 -7.12 -2.17 -9.24
C ASP A 16 -6.26 -1.27 -8.33
N GLN A 17 -5.67 -0.21 -8.92
CA GLN A 17 -4.79 0.70 -8.18
C GLN A 17 -5.48 1.40 -7.02
N LEU A 18 -6.79 1.63 -7.11
CA LEU A 18 -7.58 2.32 -6.09
C LEU A 18 -7.88 1.37 -4.93
N MET A 19 -8.30 0.15 -5.23
CA MET A 19 -8.51 -0.92 -4.26
C MET A 19 -7.20 -1.23 -3.52
N ALA A 20 -6.07 -1.21 -4.23
CA ALA A 20 -4.76 -1.46 -3.62
C ALA A 20 -4.33 -0.31 -2.70
N PHE A 21 -4.67 0.93 -3.05
CA PHE A 21 -4.46 2.09 -2.19
C PHE A 21 -5.32 2.00 -0.92
N ASP A 22 -6.61 1.67 -1.07
CA ASP A 22 -7.51 1.50 0.06
C ASP A 22 -7.07 0.35 0.98
N ALA A 23 -6.60 -0.76 0.41
CA ALA A 23 -6.03 -1.87 1.16
C ALA A 23 -4.78 -1.46 1.95
N MET A 24 -3.88 -0.70 1.34
CA MET A 24 -2.69 -0.14 2.02
C MET A 24 -3.10 0.77 3.19
N ARG A 25 -4.04 1.69 2.97
CA ARG A 25 -4.54 2.58 4.03
C ARG A 25 -5.17 1.77 5.18
N ALA A 26 -6.02 0.79 4.86
CA ALA A 26 -6.67 -0.05 5.87
C ALA A 26 -5.66 -0.87 6.69
N PHE A 27 -4.60 -1.36 6.05
CA PHE A 27 -3.51 -2.04 6.74
C PHE A 27 -2.77 -1.12 7.72
N LEU A 28 -2.41 0.09 7.28
CA LEU A 28 -1.75 1.09 8.14
C LEU A 28 -2.63 1.51 9.32
N GLU A 29 -3.94 1.67 9.09
CA GLU A 29 -4.91 1.97 10.14
C GLU A 29 -4.93 0.86 11.18
N ALA A 30 -5.09 -0.40 10.77
CA ALA A 30 -5.04 -1.55 11.69
C ALA A 30 -3.70 -1.66 12.45
N TYR A 31 -2.59 -1.30 11.81
CA TYR A 31 -1.28 -1.22 12.48
C TYR A 31 -1.27 -0.15 13.57
N TRP A 32 -1.73 1.05 13.26
CA TRP A 32 -1.81 2.17 14.20
C TRP A 32 -2.72 1.86 15.39
N GLU A 33 -3.88 1.24 15.15
CA GLU A 33 -4.81 0.84 16.21
C GLU A 33 -4.19 -0.19 17.16
N ARG A 34 -3.47 -1.19 16.64
CA ARG A 34 -2.73 -2.16 17.47
C ARG A 34 -1.66 -1.49 18.33
N GLY A 35 -1.06 -0.41 17.83
CA GLY A 35 -0.11 0.45 18.56
C GLY A 35 -0.77 1.39 19.56
N SER A 36 -2.05 1.21 19.90
CA SER A 36 -2.80 2.15 20.77
C SER A 36 -2.82 3.59 20.25
N LYS A 37 -2.66 3.79 18.93
CA LYS A 37 -2.73 5.11 18.28
C LYS A 37 -1.68 6.10 18.79
N SER A 38 -0.52 5.62 19.25
CA SER A 38 0.51 6.45 19.88
C SER A 38 1.49 7.11 18.91
N ASP A 39 1.43 6.78 17.61
CA ASP A 39 2.32 7.30 16.58
C ASP A 39 1.64 8.46 15.85
N ASP A 40 2.12 9.68 16.13
CA ASP A 40 1.58 10.92 15.57
C ASP A 40 1.92 11.08 14.08
N GLU A 41 3.08 10.61 13.63
CA GLU A 41 3.48 10.67 12.22
C GLU A 41 2.58 9.75 11.38
N LEU A 42 2.27 8.57 11.92
CA LEU A 42 1.32 7.65 11.29
C LEU A 42 -0.10 8.23 11.27
N ALA A 43 -0.50 8.98 12.29
CA ALA A 43 -1.79 9.67 12.33
C ALA A 43 -1.88 10.76 11.25
N ILE A 44 -0.82 11.55 11.06
CA ILE A 44 -0.72 12.58 10.01
C ILE A 44 -0.81 11.94 8.63
N LEU A 45 -0.07 10.84 8.40
CA LEU A 45 -0.10 10.08 7.16
C LEU A 45 -1.51 9.53 6.87
N LEU A 46 -2.16 8.90 7.84
CA LEU A 46 -3.53 8.40 7.68
C LEU A 46 -4.52 9.52 7.34
N GLY A 47 -4.29 10.73 7.86
CA GLY A 47 -5.02 11.94 7.50
C GLY A 47 -4.82 12.36 6.06
N SER A 48 -3.58 12.39 5.55
CA SER A 48 -3.28 12.77 4.16
C SER A 48 -3.76 11.73 3.14
N LEU A 49 -3.74 10.45 3.51
CA LEU A 49 -4.26 9.34 2.70
C LEU A 49 -5.79 9.25 2.68
N ASN A 50 -6.49 9.98 3.54
CA ASN A 50 -7.95 9.97 3.58
C ASN A 50 -8.53 10.44 2.22
N ARG A 51 -9.43 9.63 1.66
CA ARG A 51 -10.08 9.90 0.36
C ARG A 51 -11.49 10.48 0.48
N SER A 52 -11.91 10.93 1.66
CA SER A 52 -13.22 11.59 1.86
C SER A 52 -13.32 12.98 1.22
N GLY A 53 -12.32 13.41 0.44
CA GLY A 53 -12.34 14.63 -0.35
C GLY A 53 -13.26 14.56 -1.57
N ALA A 54 -13.52 15.72 -2.17
CA ALA A 54 -14.32 15.79 -3.40
C ALA A 54 -13.70 14.92 -4.50
N PHE A 55 -14.54 14.14 -5.20
CA PHE A 55 -14.18 13.25 -6.31
C PHE A 55 -13.51 11.91 -5.95
N GLY A 56 -13.45 11.54 -4.66
CA GLY A 56 -12.98 10.21 -4.26
C GLY A 56 -11.48 9.99 -4.51
N GLY A 57 -10.66 11.04 -4.52
CA GLY A 57 -9.20 10.92 -4.46
C GLY A 57 -8.69 11.24 -3.05
N PRO A 58 -7.40 10.94 -2.72
CA PRO A 58 -6.78 11.42 -1.49
C PRO A 58 -6.90 12.94 -1.36
N LEU A 59 -6.97 13.44 -0.12
CA LEU A 59 -7.02 14.88 0.16
C LEU A 59 -5.79 15.63 -0.36
N ASP A 60 -4.64 14.95 -0.43
CA ASP A 60 -3.42 15.46 -1.05
C ASP A 60 -3.19 14.85 -2.45
N PRO A 61 -3.27 15.63 -3.54
CA PRO A 61 -2.99 15.15 -4.89
C PRO A 61 -1.56 14.61 -5.07
N ALA A 62 -0.58 15.09 -4.30
CA ALA A 62 0.79 14.59 -4.36
C ALA A 62 0.88 13.14 -3.90
N MET A 63 0.16 12.77 -2.83
CA MET A 63 0.08 11.38 -2.35
C MET A 63 -0.44 10.41 -3.40
N TRP A 64 -1.40 10.85 -4.23
CA TRP A 64 -1.89 10.01 -5.32
C TRP A 64 -0.85 9.80 -6.42
N GLN A 65 -0.01 10.80 -6.70
CA GLN A 65 1.08 10.65 -7.65
C GLN A 65 2.15 9.71 -7.11
N ASP A 66 2.56 9.88 -5.86
CA ASP A 66 3.54 9.02 -5.18
C ASP A 66 3.08 7.55 -5.18
N TRP A 67 1.78 7.31 -4.96
CA TRP A 67 1.18 5.99 -5.05
C TRP A 67 1.30 5.37 -6.45
N LYS A 68 0.94 6.11 -7.51
CA LYS A 68 1.06 5.63 -8.89
C LYS A 68 2.50 5.28 -9.24
N ASP A 69 3.45 6.08 -8.76
CA ASP A 69 4.87 5.85 -8.97
C ASP A 69 5.34 4.59 -8.24
N ALA A 70 4.86 4.34 -7.02
CA ALA A 70 5.12 3.10 -6.29
C ALA A 70 4.55 1.87 -7.02
N VAL A 71 3.31 1.93 -7.51
CA VAL A 71 2.70 0.87 -8.31
C VAL A 71 3.50 0.61 -9.59
N ALA A 72 3.96 1.66 -10.27
CA ALA A 72 4.77 1.52 -11.48
C ALA A 72 6.09 0.80 -11.20
N LYS A 73 6.77 1.13 -10.09
CA LYS A 73 8.01 0.44 -9.67
C LYS A 73 7.79 -1.05 -9.43
N VAL A 74 6.73 -1.41 -8.70
CA VAL A 74 6.38 -2.81 -8.43
C VAL A 74 6.06 -3.58 -9.72
N ARG A 75 5.30 -2.98 -10.64
CA ARG A 75 4.97 -3.60 -11.93
C ARG A 75 6.18 -3.79 -12.83
N GLN A 76 7.13 -2.85 -12.82
CA GLN A 76 8.37 -2.98 -13.57
C GLN A 76 9.25 -4.12 -13.03
N ALA A 77 9.38 -4.24 -11.71
CA ALA A 77 10.10 -5.34 -11.07
C ALA A 77 9.44 -6.72 -11.29
N GLY A 78 8.09 -6.78 -11.27
CA GLY A 78 7.35 -7.99 -11.57
C GLY A 78 7.45 -8.46 -13.03
N GLY A 79 7.84 -7.57 -13.96
CA GLY A 79 8.14 -7.91 -15.36
C GLY A 79 9.48 -8.63 -15.55
N ASP A 80 10.38 -8.53 -14.56
CA ASP A 80 11.70 -9.18 -14.55
C ASP A 80 11.72 -10.49 -13.72
N ALA A 81 10.53 -11.03 -13.38
CA ALA A 81 10.20 -12.39 -12.90
C ALA A 81 11.14 -13.13 -11.90
N ALA A 82 12.15 -12.49 -11.33
CA ALA A 82 13.12 -13.12 -10.42
C ALA A 82 13.39 -12.30 -9.16
N HIS A 83 12.76 -11.14 -8.99
CA HIS A 83 13.03 -10.26 -7.84
C HIS A 83 11.75 -9.65 -7.30
N ASP A 84 11.51 -9.87 -6.01
CA ASP A 84 10.46 -9.19 -5.25
C ASP A 84 10.82 -7.70 -5.18
N PRO A 85 9.98 -6.77 -5.69
CA PRO A 85 10.27 -5.34 -5.64
C PRO A 85 10.45 -4.76 -4.22
N LEU A 86 10.06 -5.51 -3.19
CA LEU A 86 10.11 -5.08 -1.80
C LEU A 86 11.21 -5.78 -0.98
N VAL A 87 12.03 -6.63 -1.61
CA VAL A 87 13.15 -7.35 -0.96
C VAL A 87 14.46 -7.14 -1.72
#